data_AF-A0A9E6JPN9-F1
#
_entry.id   AF-A0A9E6JPN9-F1
#
_cell.length_a   1.000
_cell.length_b   1.000
_cell.length_c   1.000
_cell.angle_alpha   90.00
_cell.angle_beta   90.00
_cell.angle_gamma   90.00
#
_symmetry.space_group_name_H-M   'P 1'
#
loop_
_entity.id
_entity.type
_entity.pdbx_description
1 polymer ?
#
loop_
_entity_poly.entity_id
_entity_poly.type
_entity_poly.pdbx_seq_one_letter_code
_entity_poly.pdbx_strand_id
1 'polypeptide(L)'
;MLGWISYLTVALVWGSTFLAIAFAIESLTPFGLCAARFLPAGVLALAIGRFRREPLPRLRDLPRIALVGVLLLTVCMALIAWAETRVSSGVAA
;
A
#
# COMPACT_ATOMS: atom_id res chain seq x y z
N MET A 1 8.98 -2.05 -27.19
CA MET A 1 7.77 -2.84 -26.85
C MET A 1 7.64 -3.12 -25.35
N LEU A 2 8.69 -3.60 -24.65
CA LEU A 2 8.60 -3.84 -23.19
C LEU A 2 8.15 -2.61 -22.38
N GLY A 3 8.65 -1.40 -22.69
CA GLY A 3 8.28 -0.19 -21.95
C GLY A 3 6.78 0.13 -21.95
N TRP A 4 6.09 -0.10 -23.06
CA TRP A 4 4.64 0.09 -23.16
C TRP A 4 3.85 -0.91 -22.32
N ILE A 5 4.32 -2.16 -22.25
CA ILE A 5 3.72 -3.20 -21.42
C ILE A 5 3.91 -2.88 -19.93
N SER A 6 5.10 -2.43 -19.54
CA SER A 6 5.36 -1.99 -18.17
C SER A 6 4.49 -0.80 -17.79
N TYR A 7 4.35 0.19 -18.69
CA TYR A 7 3.47 1.34 -18.49
C TYR A 7 2.02 0.91 -18.29
N LEU A 8 1.48 0.07 -19.17
CA LEU A 8 0.11 -0.45 -19.07
C LEU A 8 -0.10 -1.22 -17.76
N THR A 9 0.88 -2.03 -17.35
CA THR A 9 0.80 -2.78 -16.09
C THR A 9 0.71 -1.85 -14.90
N VAL A 10 1.58 -0.83 -14.84
CA VAL A 10 1.55 0.17 -13.75
C VAL A 10 0.23 0.94 -13.77
N ALA A 11 -0.21 1.40 -14.94
CA ALA A 11 -1.46 2.14 -15.08
C ALA A 11 -2.68 1.31 -14.61
N LEU A 12 -2.75 0.03 -14.98
CA LEU A 12 -3.84 -0.86 -14.57
C LEU A 12 -3.79 -1.18 -13.07
N VAL A 13 -2.61 -1.50 -12.53
CA VAL A 13 -2.46 -1.86 -11.11
C VAL A 13 -2.72 -0.66 -10.20
N TRP A 14 -2.21 0.51 -10.55
CA TRP A 14 -2.43 1.73 -9.77
C TRP A 14 -3.84 2.26 -9.97
N GLY A 15 -4.33 2.38 -11.21
CA GLY A 15 -5.69 2.84 -11.49
C GLY A 15 -6.77 1.99 -10.80
N SER A 16 -6.63 0.65 -10.83
CA SER A 16 -7.55 -0.24 -10.09
C SER A 16 -7.43 -0.13 -8.57
N THR A 17 -6.25 0.21 -8.05
CA THR A 17 -6.06 0.46 -6.61
C THR A 17 -6.86 1.68 -6.16
N PHE A 18 -6.76 2.81 -6.87
CA PHE A 18 -7.54 4.02 -6.55
C PHE A 18 -9.05 3.76 -6.67
N LEU A 19 -9.47 3.05 -7.71
CA LEU A 19 -10.87 2.65 -7.82
C LEU A 19 -11.34 1.78 -6.64
N ALA A 20 -10.53 0.81 -6.22
CA ALA A 20 -10.84 -0.04 -5.07
C ALA A 20 -10.88 0.75 -3.75
N ILE A 21 -10.03 1.76 -3.59
CA ILE A 21 -10.05 2.65 -2.41
C ILE A 21 -11.37 3.42 -2.39
N ALA A 22 -11.77 4.04 -3.49
CA ALA A 22 -13.03 4.78 -3.58
C ALA A 22 -14.26 3.95 -3.17
N PHE A 23 -14.30 2.67 -3.52
CA PHE A 23 -15.36 1.77 -3.03
C PHE A 23 -15.19 1.39 -1.56
N ALA A 24 -13.96 1.11 -1.11
CA ALA A 24 -13.73 0.60 0.23
C ALA A 24 -13.89 1.66 1.33
N ILE A 25 -13.66 2.95 1.02
CA ILE A 25 -13.82 4.05 1.98
C ILE A 25 -15.29 4.28 2.39
N GLU A 26 -16.26 3.75 1.63
CA GLU A 26 -17.67 3.78 2.01
C GLU A 26 -17.95 2.87 3.22
N SER A 27 -17.14 1.82 3.42
CA SER A 27 -17.32 0.82 4.48
C SER A 27 -16.22 0.86 5.56
N LEU A 28 -15.04 1.36 5.24
CA LEU A 28 -13.87 1.39 6.12
C LEU A 28 -13.32 2.81 6.26
N THR A 29 -12.84 3.16 7.46
CA THR A 29 -12.08 4.41 7.62
C THR A 29 -10.77 4.34 6.83
N PRO A 30 -10.18 5.48 6.41
CA PRO A 30 -8.91 5.50 5.67
C PRO A 30 -7.79 4.69 6.34
N PHE A 31 -7.67 4.78 7.67
CA PHE A 31 -6.71 3.99 8.44
C PHE A 31 -7.08 2.51 8.53
N GLY A 32 -8.37 2.19 8.66
CA GLY A 32 -8.86 0.81 8.64
C GLY A 32 -8.56 0.10 7.33
N LEU A 33 -8.75 0.80 6.21
CA LEU A 33 -8.40 0.32 4.87
C LEU A 33 -6.90 0.04 4.74
N CYS A 34 -6.05 0.96 5.22
CA CYS A 34 -4.59 0.77 5.23
C CYS A 34 -4.19 -0.43 6.09
N ALA A 35 -4.77 -0.58 7.28
CA ALA A 35 -4.49 -1.71 8.17
C ALA A 35 -4.89 -3.05 7.52
N ALA A 36 -6.09 -3.12 6.94
CA ALA A 36 -6.59 -4.31 6.25
C ALA A 36 -5.73 -4.70 5.04
N ARG A 37 -5.12 -3.73 4.35
CA ARG A 37 -4.25 -3.99 3.20
C ARG A 37 -2.82 -4.35 3.61
N PHE A 38 -2.20 -3.58 4.49
CA PHE A 38 -0.76 -3.66 4.74
C PHE A 38 -0.37 -4.59 5.89
N LEU A 39 -1.24 -4.84 6.88
CA LEU A 39 -0.92 -5.81 7.93
C LEU A 39 -0.83 -7.24 7.37
N PRO A 40 -1.81 -7.75 6.60
CA PRO A 40 -1.69 -9.09 6.01
C PRO A 40 -0.52 -9.19 5.05
N ALA A 41 -0.25 -8.15 4.25
CA ALA A 41 0.88 -8.10 3.35
C ALA A 41 2.22 -8.16 4.09
N GLY A 42 2.36 -7.43 5.21
CA GLY A 42 3.54 -7.47 6.06
C GLY A 42 3.76 -8.84 6.71
N VAL A 43 2.69 -9.47 7.22
CA VAL A 43 2.76 -10.83 7.77
C VAL A 43 3.17 -11.83 6.70
N LEU A 44 2.59 -11.74 5.50
CA LEU A 44 2.92 -12.61 4.38
C LEU A 44 4.38 -12.41 3.93
N ALA A 45 4.85 -11.17 3.83
CA ALA A 45 6.23 -10.86 3.49
C ALA A 45 7.22 -11.43 4.52
N LEU A 46 6.92 -11.30 5.82
CA LEU A 46 7.71 -11.90 6.89
C LEU A 46 7.71 -13.43 6.82
N ALA A 47 6.55 -14.05 6.57
CA ALA A 47 6.44 -15.50 6.41
C ALA A 47 7.27 -16.01 5.22
N ILE A 48 7.19 -15.34 4.07
CA ILE A 48 7.97 -15.67 2.87
C ILE A 48 9.46 -15.48 3.13
N GLY A 49 9.88 -14.36 3.72
CA GLY A 49 11.28 -14.10 4.05
C GLY A 49 11.83 -15.17 5.00
N ARG A 50 11.02 -15.60 5.98
CA ARG A 50 11.41 -16.66 6.92
C ARG A 50 11.52 -18.03 6.24
N PHE A 51 10.62 -18.35 5.32
CA PHE A 51 10.67 -19.56 4.49
C PHE A 51 11.92 -19.57 3.59
N ARG A 52 12.28 -18.42 3.02
CA ARG A 52 13.48 -18.20 2.22
C ARG A 52 14.77 -18.09 3.02
N ARG A 53 14.68 -18.13 4.37
CA ARG A 53 15.82 -17.96 5.29
C ARG A 53 16.55 -16.63 5.10
N GLU A 54 15.82 -15.57 4.73
CA GLU A 54 16.38 -14.22 4.64
C GLU A 54 16.79 -13.71 6.03
N PRO A 55 17.90 -12.97 6.13
CA PRO A 55 18.35 -12.41 7.40
C PRO A 55 17.34 -11.39 7.91
N LEU A 56 16.93 -11.54 9.17
CA LEU A 56 16.05 -10.56 9.80
C LEU A 56 16.79 -9.23 10.00
N PRO A 57 16.08 -8.09 9.90
CA PRO A 57 16.66 -6.79 10.19
C PRO A 57 17.15 -6.75 11.65
N ARG A 58 18.25 -6.02 11.88
CA ARG A 58 18.79 -5.88 13.24
C ARG A 58 17.80 -5.08 14.07
N LEU A 59 17.68 -5.39 15.37
CA LEU A 59 16.78 -4.69 16.29
C LEU A 59 16.96 -3.16 16.31
N ARG A 60 18.17 -2.67 16.04
CA ARG A 60 18.48 -1.24 15.93
C ARG A 60 17.87 -0.57 14.69
N ASP A 61 17.57 -1.33 13.65
CA ASP A 61 17.03 -0.84 12.38
C ASP A 61 15.51 -0.87 12.36
N LEU A 62 14.88 -1.66 13.25
CA LEU A 62 13.42 -1.77 13.38
C LEU A 62 12.71 -0.42 13.50
N PRO A 63 13.16 0.54 14.34
CA PRO A 63 12.50 1.85 14.43
C PRO A 63 12.52 2.63 13.11
N ARG A 64 13.62 2.51 12.33
CA ARG A 64 13.75 3.17 11.03
C ARG A 64 12.84 2.53 9.99
N ILE A 65 12.80 1.19 9.97
CA ILE A 65 11.93 0.42 9.08
C ILE A 65 10.46 0.72 9.40
N ALA A 66 10.09 0.73 10.69
CA ALA A 66 8.75 1.08 11.13
C ALA A 66 8.36 2.50 10.73
N LEU A 67 9.24 3.48 10.93
CA LEU A 67 8.98 4.86 10.52
C LEU A 67 8.74 4.99 9.02
N VAL A 68 9.61 4.39 8.19
CA VAL A 68 9.48 4.40 6.73
C VAL A 68 8.19 3.68 6.30
N GLY A 69 7.89 2.52 6.89
CA GLY A 69 6.66 1.79 6.62
C GLY A 69 5.40 2.58 6.97
N VAL A 70 5.37 3.22 8.15
CA VAL A 70 4.24 4.06 8.57
C VAL A 70 4.06 5.24 7.64
N LEU A 71 5.12 5.96 7.30
CA LEU A 71 5.03 7.14 6.42
C LEU A 71 4.60 6.76 5.00
N LEU A 72 5.22 5.74 4.41
CA LEU A 72 5.00 5.38 3.01
C LEU A 72 3.74 4.54 2.78
N LEU A 73 3.43 3.59 3.68
CA LEU A 73 2.31 2.67 3.48
C LEU A 73 1.04 3.17 4.17
N THR A 74 1.14 3.76 5.36
CA THR A 74 -0.04 4.17 6.13
C THR A 74 -0.40 5.63 5.89
N VAL A 75 0.50 6.56 6.16
CA VAL A 75 0.19 8.00 6.09
C VAL A 75 -0.11 8.41 4.65
N CYS A 76 0.77 8.05 3.70
CA CYS A 76 0.57 8.36 2.30
C CYS A 76 -0.77 7.82 1.76
N MET A 77 -1.07 6.54 1.98
CA MET A 77 -2.31 5.94 1.49
C MET A 77 -3.56 6.41 2.23
N ALA A 78 -3.47 6.69 3.54
CA ALA A 78 -4.58 7.26 4.27
C ALA A 78 -4.92 8.68 3.79
N LEU A 79 -3.91 9.48 3.41
CA LEU A 79 -4.12 10.79 2.81
C LEU A 79 -4.76 10.68 1.42
N ILE A 80 -4.39 9.69 0.62
CA ILE A 80 -5.03 9.41 -0.68
C ILE A 80 -6.50 9.02 -0.46
N ALA A 81 -6.77 8.02 0.39
CA ALA A 81 -8.13 7.59 0.71
C ALA A 81 -8.97 8.73 1.29
N TRP A 82 -8.37 9.63 2.06
CA TRP A 82 -9.02 10.85 2.53
C TRP A 82 -9.28 11.85 1.40
N ALA A 83 -8.33 12.04 0.47
CA ALA A 83 -8.54 12.89 -0.68
C ALA A 83 -9.68 12.38 -1.58
N GLU A 84 -9.80 11.05 -1.77
CA GLU A 84 -10.87 10.43 -2.53
C GLU A 84 -12.27 10.61 -1.90
N THR A 85 -12.37 11.03 -0.64
CA THR A 85 -13.67 11.49 -0.08
C THR A 85 -14.13 12.84 -0.66
N ARG A 86 -13.23 13.57 -1.34
CA ARG A 86 -13.45 14.93 -1.86
C ARG A 86 -13.30 15.04 -3.38
N VAL A 87 -12.54 14.13 -4.00
CA VAL A 87 -12.29 14.09 -5.45
C VAL A 87 -12.53 12.68 -5.99
N SER A 88 -12.82 12.55 -7.28
CA SER A 88 -12.98 11.23 -7.88
C SER A 88 -11.64 10.48 -7.95
N SER A 89 -11.70 9.14 -7.90
CA SER A 89 -10.53 8.26 -8.05
C SER A 89 -9.77 8.49 -9.36
N GLY A 90 -10.45 8.93 -10.42
CA GLY A 90 -9.80 9.28 -11.69
C GLY A 90 -8.95 10.54 -11.65
N VAL A 91 -9.20 11.46 -10.71
CA VAL A 91 -8.34 12.65 -10.47
C VAL A 91 -7.22 12.32 -9.47
N ALA A 92 -7.43 11.32 -8.60
CA ALA A 92 -6.44 10.86 -7.64
C ALA A 92 -5.35 9.95 -8.24
N ALA A 93 -5.66 9.26 -9.36
CA ALA A 93 -4.79 8.33 -10.07
C ALA A 93 -3.78 9.01 -11.01
#